data_AF-A0A7S1CZM9-F1
#
_entry.id   AF-A0A7S1CZM9-F1
#
_cell.length_a   1.000
_cell.length_b   1.000
_cell.length_c   1.000
_cell.angle_alpha   90.00
_cell.angle_beta   90.00
_cell.angle_gamma   90.00
#
_symmetry.space_group_name_H-M   'P 1'
#
loop_
_entity.id
_entity.type
_entity.pdbx_description
1 polymer ?
#
loop_
_entity_poly.entity_id
_entity_poly.type
_entity_poly.pdbx_seq_one_letter_code
_entity_poly.pdbx_strand_id
1 'polypeptide(L)'
;VSAGPCTICRGGDDITAPDQKITVPGFEFIDSCHALNATVPLLLTEDDPRCRQLQSIGSICGCPIPQDACYLCNGDPAASIVLHPDKEIPSSFGANILLPANVVPNCELVEAALHSSTKGDPLCTTAQSFLGPYCGCSHLPPPVHNGSDCNMCPDGGILFPTKTIDLFGFTSCSQLDHAVTLLLKEGTDQCSMVQSLGGLCGCKSLPTSPCTMCQDESSVPDELFDKPIPFLQQGGGPFGDVLGGITPTCGLYEAFLKSLDSNDEMCPLAQGIGSYCGCPPIQHHCEFCPDHPIDPSFYNKTLGFLSAVEETGVSPTCEFAETLLQQVPSHDKLQCFAIQQRSFLCG
;
A
#
# COMPACT_ATOMS: atom_id res chain seq x y z
N VAL A 1 -1.34 -6.38 40.96
CA VAL A 1 -2.80 -6.35 40.70
C VAL A 1 -3.03 -7.41 39.64
N SER A 2 -3.89 -8.39 39.88
CA SER A 2 -4.20 -9.40 38.86
C SER A 2 -5.15 -8.78 37.85
N ALA A 3 -4.82 -8.81 36.57
CA ALA A 3 -5.74 -8.39 35.51
C ALA A 3 -7.02 -9.23 35.57
N GLY A 4 -8.17 -8.60 35.36
CA GLY A 4 -9.45 -9.30 35.26
C GLY A 4 -9.53 -10.15 33.98
N PRO A 5 -10.55 -11.01 33.86
CA PRO A 5 -10.87 -11.62 32.57
C PRO A 5 -11.29 -10.53 31.57
N CYS A 6 -10.95 -10.72 30.29
CA CYS A 6 -11.35 -9.78 29.25
C CYS A 6 -12.88 -9.77 29.06
N THR A 7 -13.47 -8.59 28.93
CA THR A 7 -14.88 -8.39 28.54
C THR A 7 -14.96 -7.67 27.21
N ILE A 8 -16.01 -7.94 26.41
CA ILE A 8 -16.24 -7.24 25.14
C ILE A 8 -16.55 -5.76 25.39
N CYS A 9 -17.39 -5.45 26.37
CA CYS A 9 -17.64 -4.07 26.76
C CYS A 9 -16.57 -3.64 27.77
N ARG A 10 -15.88 -2.54 27.48
CA ARG A 10 -14.73 -2.05 28.28
C ARG A 10 -15.08 -1.73 29.74
N GLY A 11 -16.34 -1.43 30.03
CA GLY A 11 -16.87 -1.21 31.39
C GLY A 11 -17.39 -2.46 32.10
N GLY A 12 -17.38 -3.62 31.43
CA GLY A 12 -18.03 -4.83 31.91
C GLY A 12 -19.56 -4.82 31.76
N ASP A 13 -20.11 -3.88 30.99
CA ASP A 13 -21.53 -3.81 30.68
C ASP A 13 -22.01 -5.05 29.90
N ASP A 14 -23.29 -5.37 30.05
CA ASP A 14 -23.91 -6.43 29.27
C ASP A 14 -24.05 -6.02 27.80
N ILE A 15 -23.83 -6.99 26.90
CA ILE A 15 -24.10 -6.81 25.47
C ILE A 15 -25.62 -6.70 25.25
N THR A 16 -26.05 -5.80 24.37
CA THR A 16 -27.48 -5.58 24.07
C THR A 16 -27.92 -6.23 22.76
N ALA A 17 -26.97 -6.69 21.93
CA ALA A 17 -27.24 -7.38 20.67
C ALA A 17 -26.57 -8.78 20.62
N PRO A 18 -27.02 -9.74 21.46
CA PRO A 18 -26.39 -11.06 21.57
C PRO A 18 -26.45 -11.89 20.29
N ASP A 19 -27.54 -11.75 19.52
CA ASP A 19 -27.77 -12.50 18.28
C ASP A 19 -27.14 -11.85 17.05
N GLN A 20 -26.50 -10.68 17.21
CA GLN A 20 -25.82 -10.00 16.10
C GLN A 20 -24.69 -10.88 15.60
N LYS A 21 -24.72 -11.15 14.29
CA LYS A 21 -23.64 -11.88 13.63
C LYS A 21 -22.42 -11.00 13.54
N ILE A 22 -21.28 -11.58 13.87
CA ILE A 22 -20.00 -10.89 13.80
C ILE A 22 -18.96 -11.88 13.29
N THR A 23 -18.10 -11.41 12.39
CA THR A 23 -16.91 -12.15 11.99
C THR A 23 -15.73 -11.40 12.57
N VAL A 24 -15.12 -11.96 13.61
CA VAL A 24 -13.95 -11.36 14.23
C VAL A 24 -12.71 -12.08 13.73
N PRO A 25 -11.75 -11.37 13.11
CA PRO A 25 -10.51 -11.97 12.66
C PRO A 25 -9.67 -12.53 13.80
N GLY A 26 -9.09 -13.71 13.60
CA GLY A 26 -8.43 -14.52 14.62
C GLY A 26 -9.40 -15.26 15.56
N PHE A 27 -10.70 -15.03 15.41
CA PHE A 27 -11.78 -15.67 16.14
C PHE A 27 -12.90 -16.10 15.18
N GLU A 28 -12.55 -16.57 13.98
CA GLU A 28 -13.49 -16.90 12.90
C GLU A 28 -14.44 -18.05 13.27
N PHE A 29 -14.09 -18.83 14.30
CA PHE A 29 -14.95 -19.87 14.88
C PHE A 29 -16.10 -19.31 15.73
N ILE A 30 -16.11 -17.99 15.97
CA ILE A 30 -17.13 -17.27 16.73
C ILE A 30 -17.93 -16.41 15.74
N ASP A 31 -19.21 -16.71 15.59
CA ASP A 31 -20.09 -16.12 14.57
C ASP A 31 -21.14 -15.15 15.14
N SER A 32 -21.16 -14.98 16.47
CA SER A 32 -22.16 -14.19 17.17
C SER A 32 -21.60 -13.48 18.40
N CYS A 33 -22.17 -12.33 18.73
CA CYS A 33 -21.81 -11.54 19.91
C CYS A 33 -22.00 -12.31 21.22
N HIS A 34 -23.03 -13.15 21.33
CA HIS A 34 -23.21 -14.05 22.48
C HIS A 34 -22.06 -15.04 22.63
N ALA A 35 -21.69 -15.76 21.55
CA ALA A 35 -20.59 -16.71 21.58
C ALA A 35 -19.26 -16.01 21.89
N LEU A 36 -19.06 -14.81 21.36
CA LEU A 36 -17.89 -13.98 21.65
C LEU A 36 -17.83 -13.64 23.14
N ASN A 37 -18.94 -13.20 23.73
CA ASN A 37 -18.98 -12.75 25.12
C ASN A 37 -18.75 -13.90 26.11
N ALA A 38 -19.20 -15.12 25.75
CA ALA A 38 -18.97 -16.31 26.56
C ALA A 38 -17.52 -16.82 26.46
N THR A 39 -16.85 -16.62 25.32
CA THR A 39 -15.56 -17.23 25.02
C THR A 39 -14.38 -16.33 25.41
N VAL A 40 -14.48 -15.03 25.16
CA VAL A 40 -13.39 -14.05 25.38
C VAL A 40 -12.87 -14.03 26.83
N PRO A 41 -13.72 -14.04 27.88
CA PRO A 41 -13.26 -14.09 29.26
C PRO A 41 -12.45 -15.35 29.63
N LEU A 42 -12.62 -16.45 28.88
CA LEU A 42 -11.92 -17.72 29.09
C LEU A 42 -10.56 -17.76 28.38
N LEU A 43 -10.42 -17.00 27.29
CA LEU A 43 -9.23 -17.03 26.43
C LEU A 43 -8.26 -15.90 26.73
N LEU A 44 -8.76 -14.74 27.15
CA LEU A 44 -8.00 -13.50 27.24
C LEU A 44 -8.14 -12.85 28.62
N THR A 45 -7.07 -12.20 29.04
CA THR A 45 -7.09 -11.27 30.17
C THR A 45 -7.26 -9.84 29.68
N GLU A 46 -7.66 -8.93 30.56
CA GLU A 46 -7.88 -7.51 30.26
C GLU A 46 -6.64 -6.81 29.65
N ASP A 47 -5.44 -7.21 30.08
CA ASP A 47 -4.18 -6.64 29.59
C ASP A 47 -3.76 -7.16 28.19
N ASP A 48 -4.40 -8.22 27.68
CA ASP A 48 -4.06 -8.80 26.38
C ASP A 48 -4.35 -7.77 25.26
N PRO A 49 -3.42 -7.50 24.33
CA PRO A 49 -3.65 -6.58 23.22
C PRO A 49 -4.86 -6.97 22.35
N ARG A 50 -5.16 -8.27 22.23
CA ARG A 50 -6.35 -8.77 21.52
C ARG A 50 -7.64 -8.42 22.26
N CYS A 51 -7.60 -8.29 23.59
CA CYS A 51 -8.74 -7.82 24.36
C CYS A 51 -9.12 -6.39 23.97
N ARG A 52 -8.13 -5.49 23.89
CA ARG A 52 -8.35 -4.09 23.46
C ARG A 52 -8.91 -4.00 22.05
N GLN A 53 -8.48 -4.88 21.16
CA GLN A 53 -8.98 -4.96 19.79
C GLN A 53 -10.42 -5.50 19.73
N LEU A 54 -10.77 -6.50 20.54
CA LEU A 54 -12.15 -6.97 20.64
C LEU A 54 -13.08 -5.91 21.22
N GLN A 55 -12.58 -5.19 22.23
CA GLN A 55 -13.30 -4.07 22.84
C GLN A 55 -13.51 -2.93 21.85
N SER A 56 -12.60 -2.72 20.89
CA SER A 56 -12.76 -1.65 19.92
C SER A 56 -13.98 -1.87 19.02
N ILE A 57 -14.28 -3.12 18.68
CA ILE A 57 -15.44 -3.48 17.84
C ILE A 57 -16.70 -3.85 18.65
N GLY A 58 -16.65 -3.74 19.99
CA GLY A 58 -17.73 -4.15 20.89
C GLY A 58 -19.06 -3.43 20.67
N SER A 59 -19.02 -2.25 20.04
CA SER A 59 -20.22 -1.50 19.66
C SER A 59 -21.14 -2.27 18.68
N ILE A 60 -20.60 -3.19 17.86
CA ILE A 60 -21.39 -4.12 17.03
C ILE A 60 -22.28 -5.00 17.91
N CYS A 61 -21.77 -5.41 19.08
CA CYS A 61 -22.51 -6.19 20.06
C CYS A 61 -23.41 -5.34 20.97
N GLY A 62 -23.53 -4.04 20.67
CA GLY A 62 -24.35 -3.09 21.43
C GLY A 62 -23.72 -2.67 22.75
N CYS A 63 -22.38 -2.72 22.87
CA CYS A 63 -21.69 -2.09 23.99
C CYS A 63 -21.88 -0.56 23.97
N PRO A 64 -21.91 0.10 25.14
CA PRO A 64 -22.03 1.56 25.21
C PRO A 64 -20.91 2.28 24.44
N ILE A 65 -21.30 3.22 23.58
CA ILE A 65 -20.37 4.07 22.82
C ILE A 65 -20.03 5.32 23.67
N PRO A 66 -18.75 5.67 23.86
CA PRO A 66 -18.35 6.90 24.54
C PRO A 66 -18.95 8.16 23.90
N GLN A 67 -19.26 9.18 24.70
CA GLN A 67 -19.86 10.43 24.19
C GLN A 67 -18.92 11.20 23.24
N ASP A 68 -17.62 11.06 23.42
CA ASP A 68 -16.56 11.68 22.62
C ASP A 68 -15.97 10.73 21.56
N ALA A 69 -16.64 9.61 21.30
CA ALA A 69 -16.24 8.61 20.32
C ALA A 69 -16.09 9.20 18.92
N CYS A 70 -15.19 8.63 18.14
CA CYS A 70 -15.10 8.88 16.72
C CYS A 70 -16.18 8.11 15.96
N TYR A 71 -16.78 8.78 14.99
CA TYR A 71 -17.71 8.20 14.02
C TYR A 71 -17.20 8.46 12.61
N LEU A 72 -17.28 7.48 11.73
CA LEU A 72 -16.77 7.50 10.35
C LEU A 72 -17.42 8.58 9.50
N CYS A 73 -18.73 8.84 9.66
CA CYS A 73 -19.43 9.86 8.88
C CYS A 73 -19.42 11.26 9.49
N ASN A 74 -18.56 11.52 10.49
CA ASN A 74 -18.40 12.79 11.21
C ASN A 74 -19.73 13.49 11.48
N GLY A 75 -20.38 13.14 12.59
CA GLY A 75 -21.66 13.72 12.92
C GLY A 75 -22.02 13.55 14.38
N ASP A 76 -23.13 14.20 14.75
CA ASP A 76 -23.97 13.74 15.85
C ASP A 76 -24.22 12.23 15.64
N PRO A 77 -24.13 11.37 16.68
CA PRO A 77 -24.48 9.95 16.57
C PRO A 77 -25.81 9.69 15.84
N ALA A 78 -26.76 10.62 15.91
CA ALA A 78 -28.03 10.53 15.20
C ALA A 78 -27.97 10.75 13.68
N ALA A 79 -26.88 11.36 13.17
CA ALA A 79 -26.67 11.71 11.77
C ALA A 79 -25.52 10.93 11.11
N SER A 80 -24.71 10.21 11.89
CA SER A 80 -23.68 9.31 11.36
C SER A 80 -24.32 8.04 10.81
N ILE A 81 -24.67 8.06 9.53
CA ILE A 81 -25.20 6.87 8.84
C ILE A 81 -24.21 6.47 7.76
N VAL A 82 -23.57 5.32 7.97
CA VAL A 82 -22.81 4.61 6.95
C VAL A 82 -23.81 4.01 5.95
N LEU A 83 -23.84 4.50 4.71
CA LEU A 83 -24.78 4.02 3.69
C LEU A 83 -24.41 2.65 3.12
N HIS A 84 -23.14 2.25 3.27
CA HIS A 84 -22.61 1.00 2.71
C HIS A 84 -21.88 0.16 3.77
N PRO A 85 -22.56 -0.28 4.85
CA PRO A 85 -21.92 -0.94 5.99
C PRO A 85 -21.19 -2.24 5.61
N ASP A 86 -21.75 -3.01 4.67
CA ASP A 86 -21.20 -4.30 4.23
C ASP A 86 -20.06 -4.16 3.21
N LYS A 87 -19.75 -2.95 2.76
CA LYS A 87 -18.76 -2.74 1.69
C LYS A 87 -17.37 -3.02 2.23
N GLU A 88 -16.71 -4.02 1.66
CA GLU A 88 -15.34 -4.39 1.97
C GLU A 88 -14.38 -3.25 1.60
N ILE A 89 -13.52 -2.89 2.54
CA ILE A 89 -12.48 -1.89 2.41
C ILE A 89 -11.23 -2.63 1.95
N PRO A 90 -10.68 -2.29 0.78
CA PRO A 90 -9.45 -2.91 0.31
C PRO A 90 -8.33 -2.75 1.33
N SER A 91 -7.57 -3.82 1.57
CA SER A 91 -6.48 -3.86 2.56
C SER A 91 -5.42 -2.76 2.35
N SER A 92 -5.33 -2.24 1.13
CA SER A 92 -4.48 -1.12 0.73
C SER A 92 -4.88 0.24 1.31
N PHE A 93 -6.11 0.41 1.82
CA PHE A 93 -6.58 1.68 2.41
C PHE A 93 -6.03 1.95 3.82
N GLY A 94 -4.97 1.25 4.24
CA GLY A 94 -4.42 1.41 5.58
C GLY A 94 -5.38 0.94 6.68
N ALA A 95 -6.39 0.13 6.35
CA ALA A 95 -7.31 -0.42 7.35
C ALA A 95 -6.58 -1.34 8.36
N ASN A 96 -5.40 -1.82 8.00
CA ASN A 96 -4.43 -2.47 8.89
C ASN A 96 -3.96 -1.56 10.06
N ILE A 97 -4.20 -0.24 10.00
CA ILE A 97 -3.92 0.69 11.11
C ILE A 97 -4.97 0.53 12.21
N LEU A 98 -6.22 0.22 11.84
CA LEU A 98 -7.34 0.06 12.77
C LEU A 98 -7.53 -1.39 13.23
N LEU A 99 -7.16 -2.35 12.37
CA LEU A 99 -7.42 -3.77 12.54
C LEU A 99 -6.16 -4.58 12.21
N PRO A 100 -6.02 -5.82 12.69
CA PRO A 100 -4.83 -6.63 12.45
C PRO A 100 -4.53 -6.85 10.97
N ALA A 101 -3.28 -7.16 10.67
CA ALA A 101 -2.89 -7.63 9.35
C ALA A 101 -3.69 -8.90 8.97
N ASN A 102 -4.10 -8.99 7.70
CA ASN A 102 -4.88 -10.08 7.09
C ASN A 102 -6.40 -10.04 7.32
N VAL A 103 -6.92 -8.89 7.77
CA VAL A 103 -8.35 -8.64 7.81
C VAL A 103 -8.75 -7.87 6.57
N VAL A 104 -9.82 -8.30 5.91
CA VAL A 104 -10.52 -7.46 4.93
C VAL A 104 -11.71 -6.84 5.66
N PRO A 105 -11.56 -5.62 6.21
CA PRO A 105 -12.63 -5.03 6.99
C PRO A 105 -13.72 -4.49 6.09
N ASN A 106 -14.95 -4.42 6.59
CA ASN A 106 -16.00 -3.67 5.94
C ASN A 106 -16.20 -2.32 6.66
N CYS A 107 -17.04 -1.46 6.09
CA CYS A 107 -17.34 -0.15 6.65
C CYS A 107 -17.95 -0.20 8.07
N GLU A 108 -18.78 -1.21 8.37
CA GLU A 108 -19.35 -1.42 9.72
C GLU A 108 -18.26 -1.73 10.75
N LEU A 109 -17.32 -2.61 10.40
CA LEU A 109 -16.23 -2.99 11.30
C LEU A 109 -15.29 -1.81 11.58
N VAL A 110 -15.03 -0.98 10.57
CA VAL A 110 -14.27 0.26 10.74
C VAL A 110 -15.02 1.27 11.61
N GLU A 111 -16.31 1.51 11.36
CA GLU A 111 -17.15 2.38 12.19
C GLU A 111 -17.09 1.93 13.66
N ALA A 112 -17.27 0.62 13.88
CA ALA A 112 -17.19 0.05 15.20
C ALA A 112 -15.83 0.29 15.86
N ALA A 113 -14.73 -0.01 15.16
CA ALA A 113 -13.38 0.20 15.68
C ALA A 113 -13.11 1.67 16.04
N LEU A 114 -13.63 2.62 15.26
CA LEU A 114 -13.50 4.05 15.51
C LEU A 114 -14.23 4.49 16.79
N HIS A 115 -15.29 3.82 17.22
CA HIS A 115 -15.97 4.14 18.47
C HIS A 115 -15.06 4.04 19.71
N SER A 116 -13.91 3.35 19.59
CA SER A 116 -12.91 3.24 20.65
C SER A 116 -11.89 4.38 20.68
N SER A 117 -11.82 5.16 19.60
CA SER A 117 -11.01 6.38 19.47
C SER A 117 -11.83 7.61 19.81
N THR A 118 -11.16 8.70 20.15
CA THR A 118 -11.83 9.98 20.40
C THR A 118 -11.97 10.79 19.12
N LYS A 119 -12.94 11.71 19.06
CA LYS A 119 -13.15 12.60 17.91
C LYS A 119 -11.92 13.45 17.55
N GLY A 120 -11.07 13.76 18.52
CA GLY A 120 -9.83 14.52 18.32
C GLY A 120 -8.63 13.69 17.86
N ASP A 121 -8.77 12.37 17.78
CA ASP A 121 -7.72 11.46 17.37
C ASP A 121 -7.35 11.70 15.89
N PRO A 122 -6.06 11.85 15.53
CA PRO A 122 -5.64 11.90 14.13
C PRO A 122 -6.15 10.72 13.30
N LEU A 123 -6.26 9.53 13.91
CA LEU A 123 -6.81 8.34 13.27
C LEU A 123 -8.28 8.50 12.92
N CYS A 124 -9.05 9.18 13.78
CA CYS A 124 -10.45 9.50 13.53
C CYS A 124 -10.60 10.39 12.30
N THR A 125 -9.85 11.50 12.28
CA THR A 125 -9.88 12.45 11.15
C THR A 125 -9.45 11.78 9.85
N THR A 126 -8.43 10.92 9.93
CA THR A 126 -7.96 10.12 8.80
C THR A 126 -9.08 9.20 8.31
N ALA A 127 -9.62 8.32 9.16
CA ALA A 127 -10.64 7.37 8.74
C ALA A 127 -11.91 8.07 8.20
N GLN A 128 -12.35 9.17 8.82
CA GLN A 128 -13.46 9.98 8.31
C GLN A 128 -13.21 10.49 6.89
N SER A 129 -12.02 11.05 6.63
CA SER A 129 -11.70 11.59 5.30
C SER A 129 -11.46 10.50 4.24
N PHE A 130 -10.82 9.39 4.60
CA PHE A 130 -10.47 8.29 3.68
C PHE A 130 -11.66 7.35 3.43
N LEU A 131 -12.23 6.83 4.51
CA LEU A 131 -13.19 5.74 4.48
C LEU A 131 -14.62 6.28 4.52
N GLY A 132 -14.85 7.49 5.02
CA GLY A 132 -16.18 8.09 5.07
C GLY A 132 -16.85 8.18 3.68
N PRO A 133 -16.24 8.85 2.68
CA PRO A 133 -16.80 8.88 1.33
C PRO A 133 -16.96 7.49 0.71
N TYR A 134 -15.98 6.60 0.94
CA TYR A 134 -16.02 5.22 0.44
C TYR A 134 -17.22 4.44 0.98
N CYS A 135 -17.53 4.66 2.25
CA CYS A 135 -18.63 4.07 3.01
C CYS A 135 -19.96 4.84 2.88
N GLY A 136 -19.99 5.88 2.03
CA GLY A 136 -21.20 6.60 1.65
C GLY A 136 -21.60 7.75 2.58
N CYS A 137 -20.69 8.28 3.39
CA CYS A 137 -20.95 9.43 4.26
C CYS A 137 -21.23 10.69 3.42
N SER A 138 -22.49 11.12 3.40
CA SER A 138 -22.99 12.14 2.45
C SER A 138 -22.81 13.60 2.91
N HIS A 139 -22.22 13.83 4.09
CA HIS A 139 -22.24 15.14 4.77
C HIS A 139 -20.93 15.55 5.42
N LEU A 140 -19.80 14.96 5.03
CA LEU A 140 -18.52 15.47 5.49
C LEU A 140 -18.35 16.89 4.93
N PRO A 141 -18.35 17.95 5.77
CA PRO A 141 -17.96 19.25 5.27
C PRO A 141 -16.56 19.10 4.67
N PRO A 142 -16.28 19.74 3.52
CA PRO A 142 -14.94 19.69 2.95
C PRO A 142 -13.97 20.09 4.07
N PRO A 143 -12.94 19.27 4.36
CA PRO A 143 -12.07 19.53 5.48
C PRO A 143 -11.57 20.97 5.40
N VAL A 144 -11.64 21.69 6.53
CA VAL A 144 -11.18 23.08 6.59
C VAL A 144 -9.66 23.04 6.62
N HIS A 145 -9.06 23.08 5.44
CA HIS A 145 -7.63 22.99 5.25
C HIS A 145 -6.97 24.36 5.52
N ASN A 146 -6.18 24.44 6.59
CA ASN A 146 -5.37 25.62 6.94
C ASN A 146 -3.94 25.54 6.37
N GLY A 147 -3.75 24.84 5.25
CA GLY A 147 -2.48 24.71 4.54
C GLY A 147 -2.73 24.54 3.05
N SER A 148 -1.69 24.63 2.23
CA SER A 148 -1.79 24.22 0.83
C SER A 148 -1.92 22.70 0.78
N ASP A 149 -3.09 22.26 0.31
CA ASP A 149 -3.36 20.85 0.12
C ASP A 149 -2.48 20.28 -0.98
N CYS A 150 -2.05 19.05 -0.81
CA CYS A 150 -1.30 18.36 -1.85
C CYS A 150 -2.21 18.17 -3.07
N ASN A 151 -1.86 18.72 -4.21
CA ASN A 151 -2.54 18.38 -5.46
C ASN A 151 -1.71 17.32 -6.17
N MET A 152 -2.33 16.25 -6.66
CA MET A 152 -1.62 15.22 -7.44
C MET A 152 -1.01 15.83 -8.71
N CYS A 153 -1.65 16.85 -9.28
CA CYS A 153 -1.11 17.66 -10.36
C CYS A 153 -0.87 19.11 -9.87
N PRO A 154 0.32 19.47 -9.36
CA PRO A 154 0.56 20.83 -8.85
C PRO A 154 0.44 21.91 -9.95
N ASP A 155 0.78 21.58 -11.20
CA ASP A 155 0.79 22.50 -12.34
C ASP A 155 -0.48 22.45 -13.23
N GLY A 156 -1.55 21.78 -12.80
CA GLY A 156 -2.76 21.69 -13.61
C GLY A 156 -3.78 20.64 -13.15
N GLY A 157 -4.75 20.33 -14.00
CA GLY A 157 -5.70 19.25 -13.75
C GLY A 157 -5.24 17.93 -14.34
N ILE A 158 -5.88 16.86 -13.88
CA ILE A 158 -5.73 15.51 -14.43
C ILE A 158 -6.30 15.46 -15.84
N LEU A 159 -5.50 14.97 -16.80
CA LEU A 159 -5.97 14.80 -18.17
C LEU A 159 -6.81 13.53 -18.36
N PHE A 160 -6.57 12.50 -17.54
CA PHE A 160 -7.25 11.20 -17.64
C PHE A 160 -7.97 10.79 -16.34
N PRO A 161 -9.01 11.53 -15.90
CA PRO A 161 -9.65 11.31 -14.59
C PRO A 161 -10.30 9.93 -14.44
N THR A 162 -10.77 9.35 -15.55
CA THR A 162 -11.41 8.04 -15.57
C THR A 162 -10.45 6.89 -15.85
N LYS A 163 -9.15 7.15 -16.02
CA LYS A 163 -8.17 6.08 -16.24
C LYS A 163 -8.16 5.19 -15.00
N THR A 164 -8.38 3.90 -15.23
CA THR A 164 -8.33 2.89 -14.18
C THR A 164 -6.90 2.79 -13.69
N ILE A 165 -6.75 2.90 -12.39
CA ILE A 165 -5.51 2.63 -11.67
C ILE A 165 -5.86 1.62 -10.59
N ASP A 166 -4.87 0.86 -10.14
CA ASP A 166 -5.01 0.03 -8.95
C ASP A 166 -3.91 0.45 -7.97
N LEU A 167 -4.13 1.62 -7.35
CA LEU A 167 -3.18 2.26 -6.46
C LEU A 167 -3.87 2.57 -5.16
N PHE A 168 -3.36 2.01 -4.07
CA PHE A 168 -3.90 2.22 -2.73
C PHE A 168 -5.40 1.89 -2.60
N GLY A 169 -5.94 1.05 -3.50
CA GLY A 169 -7.36 0.70 -3.56
C GLY A 169 -8.24 1.75 -4.25
N PHE A 170 -7.64 2.82 -4.79
CA PHE A 170 -8.31 3.72 -5.72
C PHE A 170 -8.37 3.08 -7.09
N THR A 171 -9.56 3.11 -7.68
CA THR A 171 -9.85 2.49 -8.98
C THR A 171 -9.77 3.48 -10.15
N SER A 172 -9.62 4.77 -9.86
CA SER A 172 -9.47 5.81 -10.90
C SER A 172 -8.58 6.97 -10.44
N CYS A 173 -7.97 7.63 -11.42
CA CYS A 173 -7.17 8.84 -11.19
C CYS A 173 -7.92 9.94 -10.46
N SER A 174 -9.21 10.14 -10.75
CA SER A 174 -10.04 11.11 -10.02
C SER A 174 -10.24 10.75 -8.55
N GLN A 175 -10.33 9.45 -8.22
CA GLN A 175 -10.45 9.00 -6.83
C GLN A 175 -9.14 9.22 -6.09
N LEU A 176 -8.01 8.88 -6.71
CA LEU A 176 -6.68 9.09 -6.11
C LEU A 176 -6.40 10.58 -5.89
N ASP A 177 -6.68 11.44 -6.86
CA ASP A 177 -6.49 12.89 -6.72
C ASP A 177 -7.32 13.50 -5.62
N HIS A 178 -8.61 13.17 -5.58
CA HIS A 178 -9.48 13.64 -4.52
C HIS A 178 -8.97 13.19 -3.15
N ALA A 179 -8.48 11.95 -3.05
CA ALA A 179 -7.87 11.46 -1.84
C ALA A 179 -6.59 12.25 -1.51
N VAL A 180 -5.69 12.45 -2.46
CA VAL A 180 -4.43 13.19 -2.25
C VAL A 180 -4.67 14.60 -1.75
N THR A 181 -5.59 15.33 -2.38
CA THR A 181 -5.99 16.68 -1.97
C THR A 181 -6.56 16.72 -0.57
N LEU A 182 -7.35 15.72 -0.18
CA LEU A 182 -7.94 15.70 1.15
C LEU A 182 -6.97 15.27 2.25
N LEU A 183 -5.89 14.55 1.92
CA LEU A 183 -5.20 13.69 2.89
C LEU A 183 -3.73 14.03 3.04
N LEU A 184 -3.11 14.55 1.99
CA LEU A 184 -1.70 14.87 1.98
C LEU A 184 -1.54 16.38 2.07
N LYS A 185 -0.59 16.80 2.90
CA LYS A 185 -0.16 18.19 2.93
C LYS A 185 0.94 18.38 1.90
N GLU A 186 0.92 19.51 1.22
CA GLU A 186 2.02 19.89 0.34
C GLU A 186 3.35 19.86 1.10
N GLY A 187 4.41 19.39 0.44
CA GLY A 187 5.76 19.28 1.01
C GLY A 187 5.99 18.06 1.90
N THR A 188 5.03 17.14 2.01
CA THR A 188 5.26 15.81 2.63
C THR A 188 5.84 14.84 1.62
N ASP A 189 6.64 13.87 2.08
CA ASP A 189 7.22 12.83 1.20
C ASP A 189 6.12 12.03 0.48
N GLN A 190 5.00 11.77 1.15
CA GLN A 190 3.83 11.14 0.56
C GLN A 190 3.22 12.00 -0.55
N CYS A 191 3.14 13.32 -0.36
CA CYS A 191 2.63 14.22 -1.39
C CYS A 191 3.52 14.17 -2.63
N SER A 192 4.84 14.30 -2.45
CA SER A 192 5.82 14.19 -3.53
C SER A 192 5.70 12.85 -4.27
N MET A 193 5.49 11.75 -3.54
CA MET A 193 5.28 10.43 -4.11
C MET A 193 3.99 10.36 -4.94
N VAL A 194 2.86 10.86 -4.44
CA VAL A 194 1.63 10.74 -5.25
C VAL A 194 1.62 11.73 -6.42
N GLN A 195 2.22 12.90 -6.27
CA GLN A 195 2.49 13.82 -7.38
C GLN A 195 3.32 13.14 -8.48
N SER A 196 4.28 12.34 -8.05
CA SER A 196 5.09 11.47 -8.90
C SER A 196 4.24 10.47 -9.70
N LEU A 197 3.24 9.86 -9.06
CA LEU A 197 2.26 9.00 -9.73
C LEU A 197 1.26 9.76 -10.61
N GLY A 198 1.14 11.08 -10.44
CA GLY A 198 0.30 11.95 -11.24
C GLY A 198 0.55 11.83 -12.75
N GLY A 199 1.75 11.47 -13.16
CA GLY A 199 2.09 11.14 -14.55
C GLY A 199 1.20 10.04 -15.15
N LEU A 200 0.80 9.02 -14.38
CA LEU A 200 -0.15 7.99 -14.82
C LEU A 200 -1.49 8.58 -15.23
N CYS A 201 -1.89 9.64 -14.54
CA CYS A 201 -3.14 10.35 -14.68
C CYS A 201 -3.04 11.55 -15.65
N GLY A 202 -1.85 11.76 -16.25
CA GLY A 202 -1.59 12.82 -17.21
C GLY A 202 -1.32 14.18 -16.59
N CYS A 203 -0.83 14.25 -15.35
CA CYS A 203 -0.29 15.49 -14.80
C CYS A 203 0.88 15.99 -15.65
N LYS A 204 0.96 17.31 -15.89
CA LYS A 204 1.99 17.94 -16.74
C LYS A 204 3.32 18.20 -16.03
N SER A 205 3.41 18.00 -14.73
CA SER A 205 4.60 18.25 -13.92
C SER A 205 5.60 17.11 -14.09
N LEU A 206 6.25 17.06 -15.24
CA LEU A 206 7.44 16.23 -15.45
C LEU A 206 8.67 17.13 -15.31
N PRO A 207 9.76 16.65 -14.69
CA PRO A 207 11.06 17.31 -14.75
C PRO A 207 11.39 17.71 -16.18
N THR A 208 12.25 18.72 -16.36
CA THR A 208 12.72 19.13 -17.70
C THR A 208 13.38 17.99 -18.48
N SER A 209 13.92 17.00 -17.76
CA SER A 209 14.46 15.74 -18.27
C SER A 209 13.99 14.60 -17.37
N PRO A 210 12.80 14.04 -17.59
CA PRO A 210 12.26 12.97 -16.76
C PRO A 210 13.10 11.70 -16.95
N CYS A 211 13.35 10.97 -15.87
CA CYS A 211 13.94 9.64 -15.96
C CYS A 211 12.96 8.72 -16.69
N THR A 212 13.46 8.02 -17.71
CA THR A 212 12.70 6.99 -18.43
C THR A 212 13.14 5.61 -17.95
N MET A 213 12.22 4.64 -17.98
CA MET A 213 12.58 3.26 -17.66
C MET A 213 13.60 2.67 -18.65
N CYS A 214 13.44 2.97 -19.94
CA CYS A 214 14.39 2.54 -20.95
C CYS A 214 15.46 3.62 -21.14
N GLN A 215 16.74 3.23 -21.14
CA GLN A 215 17.86 4.17 -21.32
C GLN A 215 17.91 4.80 -22.71
N ASP A 216 17.30 4.17 -23.71
CA ASP A 216 17.17 4.69 -25.07
C ASP A 216 15.96 5.65 -25.23
N GLU A 217 15.34 6.06 -24.12
CA GLU A 217 14.15 6.91 -24.06
C GLU A 217 12.89 6.29 -24.69
N SER A 218 12.94 5.00 -25.08
CA SER A 218 11.75 4.28 -25.51
C SER A 218 10.77 4.08 -24.34
N SER A 219 9.50 3.91 -24.66
CA SER A 219 8.46 3.60 -23.67
C SER A 219 8.37 2.09 -23.46
N VAL A 220 7.94 1.68 -22.28
CA VAL A 220 7.59 0.28 -22.00
C VAL A 220 6.48 -0.16 -22.96
N PRO A 221 6.59 -1.33 -23.62
CA PRO A 221 5.51 -1.84 -24.46
C PRO A 221 4.19 -1.94 -23.71
N ASP A 222 3.09 -1.52 -24.33
CA ASP A 222 1.75 -1.51 -23.71
C ASP A 222 1.35 -2.91 -23.21
N GLU A 223 1.73 -3.99 -23.91
CA GLU A 223 1.46 -5.36 -23.46
C GLU A 223 2.18 -5.78 -22.16
N LEU A 224 3.21 -5.05 -21.75
CA LEU A 224 3.98 -5.32 -20.53
C LEU A 224 3.65 -4.32 -19.41
N PHE A 225 2.81 -3.31 -19.66
CA PHE A 225 2.49 -2.27 -18.69
C PHE A 225 1.92 -2.83 -17.38
N ASP A 226 1.06 -3.84 -17.49
CA ASP A 226 0.43 -4.52 -16.33
C ASP A 226 1.27 -5.69 -15.80
N LYS A 227 2.45 -5.96 -16.38
CA LYS A 227 3.33 -7.03 -15.92
C LYS A 227 3.81 -6.71 -14.50
N PRO A 228 3.51 -7.56 -13.49
CA PRO A 228 3.98 -7.33 -12.14
C PRO A 228 5.50 -7.47 -12.09
N ILE A 229 6.11 -6.70 -11.20
CA ILE A 229 7.53 -6.74 -10.84
C ILE A 229 7.62 -7.41 -9.47
N PRO A 230 7.48 -8.75 -9.40
CA PRO A 230 7.22 -9.48 -8.15
C PRO A 230 8.33 -9.32 -7.11
N PHE A 231 9.53 -8.99 -7.56
CA PHE A 231 10.68 -8.83 -6.68
C PHE A 231 10.59 -7.53 -5.87
N LEU A 232 10.05 -6.44 -6.43
CA LEU A 232 9.87 -5.21 -5.65
C LEU A 232 8.84 -5.35 -4.51
N GLN A 233 8.06 -6.43 -4.49
CA GLN A 233 7.10 -6.73 -3.42
C GLN A 233 7.77 -7.33 -2.16
N GLN A 234 8.86 -8.09 -2.32
CA GLN A 234 9.48 -8.83 -1.21
C GLN A 234 10.54 -8.02 -0.46
N GLY A 235 10.89 -6.86 -0.99
CA GLY A 235 11.90 -6.00 -0.40
C GLY A 235 11.38 -4.99 0.57
N GLY A 236 11.82 -5.10 1.83
CA GLY A 236 11.84 -3.98 2.79
C GLY A 236 12.80 -2.84 2.38
N GLY A 237 12.93 -2.61 1.08
CA GLY A 237 13.57 -1.42 0.52
C GLY A 237 12.57 -0.27 0.42
N PRO A 238 13.04 0.94 0.08
CA PRO A 238 12.22 2.15 0.07
C PRO A 238 11.02 2.09 -0.89
N PHE A 239 10.89 1.07 -1.75
CA PHE A 239 9.71 0.89 -2.60
C PHE A 239 8.66 -0.06 -2.01
N GLY A 240 9.06 -1.15 -1.37
CA GLY A 240 8.11 -2.14 -0.84
C GLY A 240 7.33 -1.61 0.36
N ASP A 241 8.02 -0.89 1.26
CA ASP A 241 7.41 -0.25 2.42
C ASP A 241 6.52 0.94 2.01
N VAL A 242 6.96 1.69 1.00
CA VAL A 242 6.28 2.92 0.54
C VAL A 242 5.03 2.61 -0.29
N LEU A 243 5.02 1.51 -1.03
CA LEU A 243 3.85 1.06 -1.81
C LEU A 243 2.87 0.22 -0.99
N GLY A 244 3.07 0.05 0.32
CA GLY A 244 2.09 -0.56 1.22
C GLY A 244 1.69 -1.98 0.82
N GLY A 245 2.61 -2.75 0.24
CA GLY A 245 2.36 -4.13 -0.20
C GLY A 245 1.74 -4.27 -1.60
N ILE A 246 1.59 -3.18 -2.36
CA ILE A 246 1.21 -3.25 -3.77
C ILE A 246 2.37 -3.87 -4.56
N THR A 247 2.08 -4.85 -5.41
CA THR A 247 3.07 -5.37 -6.37
C THR A 247 3.19 -4.37 -7.51
N PRO A 248 4.30 -3.64 -7.65
CA PRO A 248 4.40 -2.64 -8.70
C PRO A 248 4.39 -3.33 -10.06
N THR A 249 3.71 -2.73 -11.03
CA THR A 249 3.75 -3.14 -12.42
C THR A 249 4.82 -2.34 -13.18
N CYS A 250 5.24 -2.81 -14.35
CA CYS A 250 6.14 -2.06 -15.22
C CYS A 250 5.62 -0.65 -15.53
N GLY A 251 4.33 -0.50 -15.79
CA GLY A 251 3.71 0.79 -16.04
C GLY A 251 3.72 1.73 -14.83
N LEU A 252 3.44 1.19 -13.64
CA LEU A 252 3.52 1.95 -12.40
C LEU A 252 4.95 2.43 -12.16
N TYR A 253 5.93 1.53 -12.33
CA TYR A 253 7.33 1.83 -12.11
C TYR A 253 7.88 2.82 -13.17
N GLU A 254 7.42 2.76 -14.42
CA GLU A 254 7.78 3.73 -15.46
C GLU A 254 7.25 5.11 -15.11
N ALA A 255 6.00 5.20 -14.65
CA ALA A 255 5.44 6.49 -14.29
C ALA A 255 6.09 7.09 -13.04
N PHE A 256 6.43 6.24 -12.07
CA PHE A 256 7.27 6.65 -10.96
C PHE A 256 8.61 7.21 -11.47
N LEU A 257 9.29 6.52 -12.39
CA LEU A 257 10.55 7.02 -12.95
C LEU A 257 10.39 8.36 -13.64
N LYS A 258 9.31 8.55 -14.40
CA LYS A 258 9.03 9.82 -15.09
C LYS A 258 8.91 11.00 -14.13
N SER A 259 8.65 10.78 -12.85
CA SER A 259 8.65 11.84 -11.84
C SER A 259 10.04 12.25 -11.34
N LEU A 260 11.05 11.40 -11.53
CA LEU A 260 12.42 11.65 -11.12
C LEU A 260 13.17 12.42 -12.19
N ASP A 261 14.11 13.26 -11.78
CA ASP A 261 15.07 13.84 -12.72
C ASP A 261 15.98 12.74 -13.29
N SER A 262 16.37 12.84 -14.55
CA SER A 262 17.31 11.89 -15.18
C SER A 262 18.66 11.79 -14.46
N ASN A 263 19.04 12.81 -13.67
CA ASN A 263 20.28 12.81 -12.86
C ASN A 263 20.07 12.30 -11.43
N ASP A 264 18.86 11.89 -11.06
CA ASP A 264 18.58 11.31 -9.75
C ASP A 264 19.35 9.99 -9.58
N GLU A 265 19.93 9.76 -8.40
CA GLU A 265 20.71 8.54 -8.10
C GLU A 265 19.87 7.27 -8.24
N MET A 266 18.55 7.37 -8.07
CA MET A 266 17.60 6.27 -8.25
C MET A 266 17.33 5.95 -9.72
N CYS A 267 17.52 6.90 -10.63
CA CYS A 267 17.24 6.71 -12.06
C CYS A 267 18.03 5.54 -12.68
N PRO A 268 19.38 5.49 -12.60
CA PRO A 268 20.14 4.38 -13.18
C PRO A 268 19.84 3.04 -12.50
N LEU A 269 19.58 3.04 -11.18
CA LEU A 269 19.21 1.83 -10.44
C LEU A 269 17.87 1.26 -10.96
N ALA A 270 16.90 2.12 -11.14
CA ALA A 270 15.56 1.76 -11.59
C ALA A 270 15.52 1.40 -13.09
N GLN A 271 16.35 2.05 -13.92
CA GLN A 271 16.55 1.66 -15.33
C GLN A 271 17.10 0.24 -15.48
N GLY A 272 17.83 -0.28 -14.48
CA GLY A 272 18.25 -1.68 -14.44
C GLY A 272 17.09 -2.68 -14.56
N ILE A 273 15.88 -2.30 -14.14
CA ILE A 273 14.67 -3.13 -14.25
C ILE A 273 14.04 -3.04 -15.65
N GLY A 274 14.44 -2.07 -16.48
CA GLY A 274 13.81 -1.80 -17.77
C GLY A 274 13.78 -3.00 -18.71
N SER A 275 14.84 -3.81 -18.75
CA SER A 275 14.87 -5.03 -19.57
C SER A 275 13.81 -6.05 -19.16
N TYR A 276 13.52 -6.20 -17.87
CA TYR A 276 12.44 -7.05 -17.38
C TYR A 276 11.08 -6.57 -17.89
N CYS A 277 10.95 -5.26 -18.05
CA CYS A 277 9.79 -4.58 -18.61
C CYS A 277 9.86 -4.42 -20.14
N GLY A 278 10.79 -5.08 -20.83
CA GLY A 278 10.86 -5.11 -22.28
C GLY A 278 11.61 -3.94 -22.93
N CYS A 279 12.34 -3.13 -22.15
CA CYS A 279 13.27 -2.17 -22.72
C CYS A 279 14.36 -2.90 -23.52
N PRO A 280 14.73 -2.38 -24.70
CA PRO A 280 15.75 -3.01 -25.53
C PRO A 280 17.13 -2.94 -24.86
N PRO A 281 17.99 -3.96 -25.05
CA PRO A 281 19.35 -3.94 -24.50
C PRO A 281 20.12 -2.71 -24.97
N ILE A 282 20.88 -2.10 -24.07
CA ILE A 282 21.75 -0.99 -24.44
C ILE A 282 22.97 -1.46 -25.23
N GLN A 283 23.56 -0.54 -25.98
CA GLN A 283 24.80 -0.82 -26.69
C GLN A 283 25.93 -1.07 -25.69
N HIS A 284 26.67 -2.17 -25.89
CA HIS A 284 27.72 -2.59 -24.97
C HIS A 284 27.21 -2.78 -23.53
N HIS A 285 26.06 -3.43 -23.37
CA HIS A 285 25.60 -3.88 -22.07
C HIS A 285 26.55 -4.90 -21.44
N CYS A 286 26.45 -5.07 -20.12
CA CYS A 286 27.17 -6.08 -19.39
C CYS A 286 26.60 -7.47 -19.74
N GLU A 287 27.46 -8.43 -20.06
CA GLU A 287 27.04 -9.81 -20.29
C GLU A 287 27.19 -10.59 -18.99
N PHE A 288 26.14 -11.27 -18.53
CA PHE A 288 26.21 -12.03 -17.27
C PHE A 288 27.24 -13.15 -17.32
N CYS A 289 27.23 -13.92 -18.41
CA CYS A 289 28.15 -15.01 -18.68
C CYS A 289 28.83 -14.78 -20.05
N PRO A 290 29.93 -14.00 -20.12
CA PRO A 290 30.56 -13.64 -21.39
C PRO A 290 31.20 -14.85 -22.10
N ASP A 291 31.57 -15.89 -21.35
CA ASP A 291 32.29 -17.05 -21.87
C ASP A 291 31.34 -18.17 -22.36
N HIS A 292 30.11 -18.20 -21.87
CA HIS A 292 29.13 -19.25 -22.18
C HIS A 292 27.69 -18.80 -21.89
N PRO A 293 26.70 -19.21 -22.70
CA PRO A 293 25.30 -18.95 -22.37
C PRO A 293 24.90 -19.67 -21.07
N ILE A 294 23.91 -19.13 -20.35
CA ILE A 294 23.35 -19.78 -19.17
C ILE A 294 22.70 -21.10 -19.60
N ASP A 295 23.03 -22.20 -18.92
CA ASP A 295 22.35 -23.47 -19.15
C ASP A 295 20.88 -23.33 -18.67
N PRO A 296 19.88 -23.63 -19.53
CA PRO A 296 18.46 -23.50 -19.20
C PRO A 296 18.04 -24.20 -17.90
N SER A 297 18.76 -25.25 -17.48
CA SER A 297 18.51 -25.94 -16.21
C SER A 297 18.77 -25.08 -14.97
N PHE A 298 19.52 -23.98 -15.10
CA PHE A 298 19.81 -23.04 -14.02
C PHE A 298 18.99 -21.75 -14.06
N TYR A 299 18.11 -21.54 -15.05
CA TYR A 299 17.34 -20.28 -15.19
C TYR A 299 16.59 -19.90 -13.91
N ASN A 300 15.99 -20.88 -13.23
CA ASN A 300 15.24 -20.71 -11.99
C ASN A 300 16.10 -20.78 -10.72
N LYS A 301 17.42 -20.97 -10.84
CA LYS A 301 18.30 -21.05 -9.69
C LYS A 301 18.49 -19.65 -9.09
N THR A 302 18.27 -19.55 -7.80
CA THR A 302 18.41 -18.30 -7.06
C THR A 302 19.89 -17.98 -6.82
N LEU A 303 20.25 -16.73 -7.09
CA LEU A 303 21.53 -16.13 -6.77
C LEU A 303 21.46 -15.60 -5.33
N GLY A 304 21.75 -16.46 -4.35
CA GLY A 304 21.95 -15.98 -2.98
C GLY A 304 23.11 -14.98 -2.92
N PHE A 305 23.01 -13.92 -2.10
CA PHE A 305 24.09 -12.96 -1.79
C PHE A 305 24.42 -11.88 -2.84
N LEU A 306 23.42 -11.35 -3.56
CA LEU A 306 23.59 -10.01 -4.14
C LEU A 306 23.19 -8.99 -3.07
N SER A 307 24.13 -8.50 -2.26
CA SER A 307 23.83 -7.63 -1.11
C SER A 307 22.96 -6.42 -1.45
N ALA A 308 23.14 -5.82 -2.63
CA ALA A 308 22.32 -4.71 -3.11
C ALA A 308 20.86 -5.11 -3.46
N VAL A 309 20.62 -6.39 -3.75
CA VAL A 309 19.30 -6.99 -4.03
C VAL A 309 18.74 -7.70 -2.79
N GLU A 310 19.59 -8.10 -1.84
CA GLU A 310 19.18 -8.60 -0.52
C GLU A 310 18.66 -7.48 0.38
N GLU A 311 19.19 -6.25 0.25
CA GLU A 311 18.57 -5.07 0.85
C GLU A 311 17.14 -4.84 0.32
N THR A 312 16.88 -5.27 -0.93
CA THR A 312 15.54 -5.32 -1.49
C THR A 312 14.87 -6.69 -1.28
N GLY A 313 15.31 -7.52 -0.33
CA GLY A 313 14.64 -8.76 0.08
C GLY A 313 14.44 -9.81 -1.03
N VAL A 314 15.11 -9.64 -2.17
CA VAL A 314 14.87 -10.43 -3.37
C VAL A 314 16.01 -11.41 -3.56
N SER A 315 15.66 -12.66 -3.87
CA SER A 315 16.59 -13.66 -4.38
C SER A 315 16.49 -13.72 -5.91
N PRO A 316 17.28 -12.95 -6.66
CA PRO A 316 17.19 -12.92 -8.12
C PRO A 316 17.53 -14.29 -8.70
N THR A 317 16.86 -14.70 -9.77
CA THR A 317 17.21 -15.91 -10.51
C THR A 317 18.32 -15.64 -11.53
N CYS A 318 18.95 -16.68 -12.07
CA CYS A 318 19.95 -16.55 -13.13
C CYS A 318 19.39 -15.84 -14.37
N GLU A 319 18.19 -16.21 -14.82
CA GLU A 319 17.50 -15.57 -15.95
C GLU A 319 17.22 -14.08 -15.67
N PHE A 320 16.85 -13.75 -14.43
CA PHE A 320 16.61 -12.38 -14.05
C PHE A 320 17.91 -11.55 -14.06
N ALA A 321 19.01 -12.09 -13.54
CA ALA A 321 20.30 -11.40 -13.57
C ALA A 321 20.78 -11.15 -15.01
N GLU A 322 20.59 -12.12 -15.90
CA GLU A 322 20.86 -11.95 -17.34
C GLU A 322 20.04 -10.82 -17.94
N THR A 323 18.75 -10.78 -17.61
CA THR A 323 17.83 -9.74 -18.07
C THR A 323 18.28 -8.38 -17.54
N LEU A 324 18.51 -8.24 -16.24
CA LEU A 324 18.87 -6.97 -15.58
C LEU A 324 20.14 -6.35 -16.15
N LEU A 325 21.13 -7.18 -16.48
CA LEU A 325 22.40 -6.70 -17.05
C LEU A 325 22.29 -6.12 -18.46
N GLN A 326 21.19 -6.36 -19.19
CA GLN A 326 20.95 -5.75 -20.50
C GLN A 326 20.79 -4.23 -20.45
N GLN A 327 20.51 -3.66 -19.28
CA GLN A 327 20.45 -2.21 -19.04
C GLN A 327 21.67 -1.67 -18.28
N VAL A 328 22.67 -2.51 -17.97
CA VAL A 328 23.87 -2.09 -17.24
C VAL A 328 25.00 -1.87 -18.26
N PRO A 329 25.59 -0.67 -18.35
CA PRO A 329 26.70 -0.46 -19.28
C PRO A 329 27.92 -1.31 -18.90
N SER A 330 28.54 -1.97 -19.87
CA SER A 330 29.75 -2.81 -19.65
C SER A 330 30.94 -2.04 -19.04
N HIS A 331 30.95 -0.71 -19.18
CA HIS A 331 31.98 0.15 -18.59
C HIS A 331 31.69 0.51 -17.12
N ASP A 332 30.47 0.29 -16.61
CA ASP A 332 30.19 0.31 -15.18
C ASP A 332 30.77 -0.96 -14.55
N LYS A 333 32.09 -0.90 -14.33
CA LYS A 333 32.86 -2.02 -13.82
C LYS A 333 32.38 -2.49 -12.47
N LEU A 334 31.75 -1.64 -11.65
CA LEU A 334 31.35 -2.05 -10.31
C LEU A 334 30.08 -2.89 -10.35
N GLN A 335 29.02 -2.39 -11.00
CA GLN A 335 27.76 -3.11 -11.11
C GLN A 335 27.92 -4.38 -11.96
N CYS A 336 28.59 -4.25 -13.11
CA CYS A 336 28.81 -5.38 -14.01
C CYS A 336 29.63 -6.48 -13.33
N PHE A 337 30.73 -6.13 -12.65
CA PHE A 337 31.54 -7.10 -11.92
C PHE A 337 30.79 -7.74 -10.73
N ALA A 338 30.04 -6.95 -9.95
CA ALA A 338 29.31 -7.47 -8.79
C ALA A 338 28.31 -8.57 -9.18
N ILE A 339 27.63 -8.40 -10.31
CA ILE A 339 26.66 -9.38 -10.81
C ILE A 339 27.40 -10.53 -11.52
N GLN A 340 28.37 -10.26 -12.40
CA GLN A 340 29.17 -11.29 -13.09
C GLN A 340 29.92 -12.22 -12.13
N GLN A 341 30.34 -11.75 -10.95
CA GLN A 341 30.97 -12.61 -9.94
C GLN A 341 30.09 -13.79 -9.50
N ARG A 342 28.79 -13.75 -9.80
CA ARG A 342 27.83 -14.80 -9.46
C ARG A 342 27.49 -15.71 -10.64
N SER A 343 28.04 -15.46 -11.83
CA SER A 343 27.79 -16.27 -13.04
C SER A 343 28.06 -17.75 -12.84
N PHE A 344 29.08 -18.11 -12.04
CA PHE A 344 29.42 -19.50 -11.70
C PHE A 344 28.29 -20.28 -10.99
N LEU A 345 27.31 -19.58 -10.41
CA LEU A 345 26.13 -20.23 -9.82
C LEU A 345 25.15 -20.69 -10.89
N CYS A 346 25.27 -20.20 -12.11
CA CYS A 346 24.32 -20.37 -13.21
C CYS A 346 24.83 -21.27 -14.34
N GLY A 347 25.91 -22.02 -14.09
CA GLY A 347 26.51 -22.97 -15.04
C GLY A 347 27.87 -22.50 -15.50
#